data_AF-A0A959FL10-F1
#
_entry.id   AF-A0A959FL10-F1
#
_cell.length_a   1.000
_cell.length_b   1.000
_cell.length_c   1.000
_cell.angle_alpha   90.00
_cell.angle_beta   90.00
_cell.angle_gamma   90.00
#
_symmetry.space_group_name_H-M   'P 1'
#
loop_
_entity.id
_entity.type
_entity.pdbx_description
1 polymer ?
#
loop_
_entity_poly.entity_id
_entity_poly.type
_entity_poly.pdbx_seq_one_letter_code
_entity_poly.pdbx_strand_id
1 'polypeptide(L)' 'MKLPTLLHGIATLAVNGNTAVDVSRVDFDSRQVAPGSLFVAVKGTQTDGHAYIDKALAQGATVVVAERAPL' A
#
# COMPACT_ATOMS: atom_id res chain seq x y z
N MET A 1 -13.86 -1.35 -0.69
CA MET A 1 -13.72 -2.10 -1.96
C MET A 1 -12.79 -3.28 -1.72
N LYS A 2 -13.02 -4.44 -2.34
CA LYS A 2 -12.15 -5.62 -2.16
C LYS A 2 -10.81 -5.42 -2.88
N LEU A 3 -9.70 -5.76 -2.24
CA LEU A 3 -8.36 -5.65 -2.83
C LEU A 3 -8.20 -6.37 -4.18
N PRO A 4 -8.73 -7.60 -4.40
CA PRO A 4 -8.59 -8.28 -5.69
C PRO A 4 -9.25 -7.51 -6.84
N THR A 5 -10.30 -6.73 -6.55
CA THR A 5 -10.93 -5.83 -7.54
C THR A 5 -10.00 -4.68 -7.91
N LEU A 6 -9.29 -4.10 -6.93
CA LEU A 6 -8.32 -3.03 -7.17
C LEU A 6 -7.09 -3.50 -7.96
N LEU A 7 -6.69 -4.76 -7.77
CA LEU A 7 -5.54 -5.36 -8.46
C LEU A 7 -5.89 -5.93 -9.84
N HIS A 8 -7.17 -5.90 -10.24
CA HIS A 8 -7.59 -6.46 -11.52
C HIS A 8 -6.89 -5.76 -12.69
N GLY A 9 -6.23 -6.53 -13.56
CA GLY A 9 -5.47 -6.00 -14.70
C GLY A 9 -4.06 -5.50 -14.35
N ILE A 10 -3.63 -5.62 -13.08
CA ILE A 10 -2.28 -5.28 -12.64
C ILE A 10 -1.48 -6.57 -12.46
N ALA A 11 -0.36 -6.70 -13.17
CA ALA A 11 0.56 -7.82 -12.97
C ALA A 11 1.26 -7.67 -11.61
N THR A 12 0.95 -8.56 -10.67
CA THR A 12 1.60 -8.59 -9.35
C THR A 12 2.83 -9.49 -9.39
N LEU A 13 3.98 -8.95 -9.01
CA LEU A 13 5.24 -9.72 -8.99
C LEU A 13 5.29 -10.71 -7.82
N ALA A 14 4.76 -10.29 -6.67
CA ALA A 14 4.67 -11.09 -5.46
C ALA A 14 3.52 -10.59 -4.59
N VAL A 15 2.95 -11.47 -3.77
CA VAL A 15 1.92 -11.14 -2.78
C VAL A 15 2.26 -11.86 -1.49
N ASN A 16 2.39 -11.10 -0.40
CA ASN A 16 2.60 -11.63 0.94
C ASN A 16 1.39 -11.29 1.81
N GLY A 17 0.78 -12.30 2.42
CA GLY A 17 -0.40 -12.15 3.28
C GLY A 17 -1.73 -12.39 2.55
N ASN A 18 -2.82 -11.92 3.17
CA ASN A 18 -4.18 -12.18 2.70
C ASN A 18 -4.65 -11.09 1.71
N THR A 19 -5.14 -11.51 0.54
CA THR A 19 -5.73 -10.61 -0.45
C THR A 19 -7.23 -10.40 -0.28
N ALA A 20 -7.92 -11.20 0.53
CA ALA A 20 -9.36 -11.09 0.78
C ALA A 20 -9.70 -9.99 1.80
N VAL A 21 -9.13 -8.80 1.62
CA VAL A 21 -9.28 -7.65 2.52
C VAL A 21 -10.09 -6.53 1.89
N ASP A 22 -10.78 -5.76 2.72
CA ASP A 22 -11.45 -4.53 2.32
C ASP A 22 -10.51 -3.34 2.46
N VAL A 23 -10.44 -2.55 1.38
CA VAL A 23 -9.72 -1.28 1.28
C VAL A 23 -10.74 -0.15 1.24
N SER A 24 -10.64 0.78 2.19
CA SER A 24 -11.53 1.95 2.27
C SER A 24 -11.01 3.12 1.41
N ARG A 25 -9.70 3.18 1.19
CA ARG A 25 -9.01 4.28 0.47
C ARG A 25 -7.64 3.86 -0.03
N VAL A 26 -7.14 4.61 -1.00
CA VAL A 26 -5.81 4.44 -1.60
C VAL A 26 -5.05 5.75 -1.42
N ASP A 27 -3.91 5.68 -0.75
CA ASP A 27 -3.08 6.84 -0.45
C ASP A 27 -1.63 6.58 -0.82
N PHE A 28 -0.95 7.57 -1.40
CA PHE A 28 0.49 7.55 -1.66
C PHE A 28 1.26 8.53 -0.75
N ASP A 29 0.54 9.36 0.00
CA ASP A 29 1.10 10.24 1.04
C ASP A 29 0.87 9.61 2.42
N SER A 30 1.96 9.19 3.07
CA SER A 30 1.93 8.58 4.40
C SER A 30 1.41 9.49 5.52
N ARG A 31 1.09 10.76 5.24
CA ARG A 31 0.43 11.69 6.17
C ARG A 31 -1.09 11.64 6.07
N GLN A 32 -1.64 11.08 4.99
CA GLN A 32 -3.08 11.02 4.73
C GLN A 32 -3.67 9.63 5.01
N VAL A 33 -2.81 8.65 5.28
CA VAL A 33 -3.19 7.28 5.63
C VAL A 33 -4.08 7.29 6.86
N ALA A 34 -5.12 6.47 6.80
CA ALA A 34 -6.04 6.20 7.90
C ALA A 34 -6.36 4.70 8.00
N PRO A 35 -7.05 4.24 9.05
CA PRO A 35 -7.49 2.84 9.16
C PRO A 35 -8.21 2.32 7.90
N GLY A 36 -7.76 1.19 7.37
CA GLY A 36 -8.32 0.58 6.15
C GLY A 36 -7.69 1.04 4.83
N SER A 37 -6.67 1.89 4.89
CA SER A 37 -6.01 2.39 3.68
C SER A 37 -5.12 1.35 3.01
N LEU A 38 -5.04 1.42 1.70
CA LEU A 38 -3.96 0.86 0.90
C LEU A 38 -2.93 1.96 0.68
N PHE A 39 -1.71 1.75 1.19
CA PHE A 39 -0.60 2.65 0.99
C PHE A 39 0.24 2.24 -0.22
N VAL A 40 0.48 3.17 -1.15
CA VAL A 40 1.32 2.96 -2.33
C VAL A 40 2.71 3.54 -2.09
N ALA A 41 3.67 2.69 -1.81
CA ALA A 41 5.07 3.02 -1.61
C ALA A 41 5.83 2.98 -2.96
N VAL A 42 5.92 4.14 -3.61
CA VAL A 42 6.72 4.32 -4.82
C VAL A 42 7.83 5.33 -4.59
N LYS A 43 8.93 5.23 -5.34
CA LYS A 43 9.96 6.26 -5.36
C LYS A 43 9.45 7.51 -6.08
N GLY A 44 9.30 8.60 -5.33
CA GLY A 44 8.97 9.91 -5.88
C GLY A 44 10.21 10.68 -6.31
N THR A 45 9.99 11.91 -6.78
CA THR A 45 11.07 12.83 -7.19
C THR A 45 11.84 13.41 -6.01
N GLN A 46 11.15 13.64 -4.88
CA GLN A 46 11.72 14.26 -3.67
C GLN A 46 12.06 13.24 -2.59
N THR A 47 11.23 12.21 -2.44
CA THR A 47 11.37 11.22 -1.37
C THR A 47 11.04 9.81 -1.85
N ASP A 48 11.60 8.83 -1.17
CA ASP A 48 11.35 7.42 -1.40
C ASP A 48 10.20 6.93 -0.51
N GLY A 49 9.05 6.60 -1.10
CA GLY A 49 7.85 6.18 -0.38
C GLY A 49 8.06 4.95 0.52
N HIS A 50 9.03 4.11 0.20
CA HIS A 50 9.36 2.91 0.98
C HIS A 50 9.80 3.25 2.41
N ALA A 51 10.47 4.40 2.60
CA ALA A 51 10.89 4.85 3.92
C ALA A 51 9.72 5.19 4.85
N TYR A 52 8.49 5.26 4.33
CA TYR A 52 7.29 5.59 5.09
C TYR A 52 6.32 4.42 5.26
N ILE A 53 6.72 3.20 4.90
CA ILE A 53 5.88 2.00 5.07
C ILE A 53 5.52 1.81 6.54
N ASP A 54 6.50 1.83 7.44
CA ASP A 54 6.27 1.64 8.88
C ASP A 54 5.32 2.70 9.44
N LYS A 55 5.47 3.94 8.98
CA LYS A 55 4.59 5.04 9.36
C LYS A 55 3.16 4.82 8.86
N ALA A 56 2.97 4.39 7.61
CA ALA A 56 1.66 4.10 7.06
C ALA A 56 0.99 2.94 7.82
N LEU A 57 1.74 1.88 8.14
CA LEU A 57 1.26 0.77 8.97
C LEU A 57 0.84 1.25 10.35
N ALA A 58 1.65 2.10 11.01
CA ALA A 58 1.32 2.67 12.31
C ALA A 58 0.06 3.56 12.28
N GLN A 59 -0.28 4.13 11.13
CA GLN A 59 -1.51 4.92 10.91
C GLN A 59 -2.73 4.07 10.51
N GLY A 60 -2.57 2.76 10.37
CA GLY A 60 -3.66 1.83 10.08
C GLY A 60 -3.82 1.47 8.60
N ALA A 61 -2.78 1.61 7.79
CA ALA A 61 -2.77 0.97 6.47
C ALA A 61 -2.94 -0.55 6.63
N THR A 62 -3.91 -1.11 5.92
CA THR A 62 -4.19 -2.56 5.90
C THR A 62 -3.43 -3.25 4.78
N VAL A 63 -3.06 -2.52 3.74
CA VAL A 63 -2.36 -3.03 2.56
C VAL A 63 -1.23 -2.07 2.20
N VAL A 64 -0.09 -2.62 1.79
CA VAL A 64 1.01 -1.87 1.21
C VAL A 64 1.28 -2.43 -0.19
N VAL A 65 1.34 -1.54 -1.17
CA VAL A 65 1.79 -1.85 -2.54
C VAL A 65 3.12 -1.13 -2.75
N ALA A 66 4.14 -1.86 -3.15
CA ALA A 66 5.49 -1.32 -3.35
C ALA A 66 6.10 -1.84 -4.65
N GLU A 67 6.97 -1.05 -5.27
CA GLU A 67 7.69 -1.45 -6.49
C GLU A 67 8.83 -2.45 -6.20
N ARG A 68 9.26 -2.54 -4.94
CA ARG A 68 10.23 -3.53 -4.43
C ARG A 68 9.76 -4.07 -3.09
N ALA A 69 10.07 -5.33 -2.83
CA ALA A 69 9.84 -5.91 -1.51
C ALA A 69 10.64 -5.13 -0.45
N PRO A 70 10.08 -4.85 0.74
CA PRO A 70 10.88 -4.44 1.87
C PRO A 70 11.89 -5.55 2.19
N LEU A 71 13.16 -5.16 2.39
CA LEU A 71 14.25 -6.06 2.78
C LEU A 71 14.15 -6.46 4.25
#